data_AF-A0A1Y9TJW4-F1
#
_entry.id   AF-A0A1Y9TJW4-F1
#
_cell.length_a   1.000
_cell.length_b   1.000
_cell.length_c   1.000
_cell.angle_alpha   90.00
_cell.angle_beta   90.00
_cell.angle_gamma   90.00
#
_symmetry.space_group_name_H-M   'P 1'
#
loop_
_entity.id
_entity.type
_entity.pdbx_description
1 polymer ?
#
loop_
_entity_poly.entity_id
_entity_poly.type
_entity_poly.pdbx_seq_one_letter_code
_entity_poly.pdbx_strand_id
1 'polypeptide(L)'
;GMDLVRHGGYAYHTEPYTAGKVISRTFEDSELCKLGSLQMMKPAPVYIMTQKQGPYRQFFTWSLMRLSERGHYKVASARVGGGMPACSGRTPRALALGQAAPAFALFTQLIVLSLLILMMEILWHRFLEAKRG
;
A
#
# COMPACT_ATOMS: atom_id res chain seq x y z
N GLY A 1 -11.67 13.78 -1.15
CA GLY A 1 -11.42 12.49 -1.80
C GLY A 1 -10.17 11.86 -1.24
N MET A 2 -8.99 12.34 -1.66
CA MET A 2 -7.70 11.85 -1.13
C MET A 2 -7.52 12.06 0.36
N ASP A 3 -8.09 13.12 0.96
CA ASP A 3 -8.03 13.32 2.41
C ASP A 3 -8.73 12.20 3.20
N LEU A 4 -9.81 11.63 2.65
CA LEU A 4 -10.49 10.48 3.28
C LEU A 4 -9.62 9.23 3.21
N VAL A 5 -8.85 9.05 2.12
CA VAL A 5 -7.87 7.96 2.00
C VAL A 5 -6.74 8.15 2.99
N ARG A 6 -6.30 9.40 3.22
CA ARG A 6 -5.26 9.75 4.19
C ARG A 6 -5.67 9.41 5.62
N HIS A 7 -6.91 9.67 5.99
CA HIS A 7 -7.46 9.31 7.32
C HIS A 7 -7.75 7.80 7.47
N GLY A 8 -7.68 7.02 6.39
CA GLY A 8 -7.93 5.58 6.39
C GLY A 8 -9.41 5.22 6.28
N GLY A 9 -9.69 3.92 6.07
CA GLY A 9 -11.06 3.38 5.99
C GLY A 9 -11.77 3.55 4.63
N TYR A 10 -11.17 4.28 3.69
CA TYR A 10 -11.72 4.49 2.35
C TYR A 10 -10.71 4.14 1.26
N ALA A 11 -11.22 3.57 0.16
CA ALA A 11 -10.49 3.44 -1.10
C ALA A 11 -11.08 4.44 -2.11
N TYR A 12 -10.21 5.16 -2.82
CA TYR A 12 -10.64 6.12 -3.83
C TYR A 12 -10.20 5.65 -5.22
N HIS A 13 -11.19 5.41 -6.09
CA HIS A 13 -10.91 5.04 -7.48
C HIS A 13 -10.70 6.30 -8.31
N THR A 14 -9.52 6.42 -8.93
CA THR A 14 -9.18 7.56 -9.77
C THR A 14 -8.03 7.21 -10.71
N GLU A 15 -7.77 8.10 -11.67
CA GLU A 15 -6.65 8.00 -12.58
C GLU A 15 -5.32 8.16 -11.82
N PRO A 16 -4.33 7.27 -12.04
CA PRO A 16 -3.07 7.28 -11.30
C PRO A 16 -2.24 8.56 -11.50
N TYR A 17 -2.29 9.20 -12.68
CA TYR A 17 -1.53 10.42 -12.95
C TYR A 17 -2.05 11.62 -12.14
N THR A 18 -3.36 11.79 -12.13
CA THR A 18 -4.02 12.85 -11.37
C THR A 18 -3.83 12.63 -9.86
N ALA A 19 -3.98 11.38 -9.41
CA ALA A 19 -3.70 11.00 -8.02
C ALA A 19 -2.25 11.25 -7.63
N GLY A 20 -1.29 10.77 -8.42
CA GLY A 20 0.14 10.90 -8.14
C GLY A 20 0.58 12.35 -7.99
N LYS A 21 0.00 13.26 -8.78
CA LYS A 21 0.25 14.71 -8.64
C LYS A 21 -0.27 15.29 -7.33
N VAL A 22 -1.45 14.88 -6.87
CA VAL A 22 -1.98 15.34 -5.58
C VAL A 22 -1.16 14.74 -4.45
N ILE A 23 -0.92 13.42 -4.50
CA ILE A 23 -0.21 12.66 -3.48
C ILE A 23 1.21 13.20 -3.27
N SER A 24 1.95 13.45 -4.35
CA SER A 24 3.31 14.02 -4.27
C SER A 24 3.39 15.42 -3.65
N ARG A 25 2.26 16.15 -3.57
CA ARG A 25 2.19 17.48 -2.97
C ARG A 25 1.64 17.48 -1.55
N THR A 26 0.78 16.52 -1.20
CA THR A 26 0.05 16.55 0.07
C THR A 26 0.45 15.47 1.07
N PHE A 27 1.09 14.37 0.63
CA PHE A 27 1.44 13.25 1.50
C PHE A 27 2.90 13.35 1.95
N GLU A 28 3.14 13.01 3.20
CA GLU A 28 4.48 12.83 3.73
C GLU A 28 5.04 11.43 3.41
N ASP A 29 6.37 11.27 3.48
CA ASP A 29 7.04 9.98 3.25
C ASP A 29 6.48 8.85 4.12
N SER A 30 6.14 9.14 5.38
CA SER A 30 5.58 8.14 6.30
C SER A 30 4.20 7.63 5.85
N GLU A 31 3.41 8.49 5.21
CA GLU A 31 2.07 8.20 4.71
C GLU A 31 2.15 7.47 3.36
N LEU A 32 3.09 7.89 2.49
CA LEU A 32 3.39 7.20 1.24
C LEU A 32 3.74 5.73 1.47
N CYS A 33 4.50 5.44 2.52
CA CYS A 33 4.89 4.09 2.88
C CYS A 33 3.75 3.22 3.45
N LYS A 34 2.62 3.82 3.83
CA LYS A 34 1.38 3.14 4.26
C LYS A 34 0.36 3.04 3.12
N LEU A 35 0.49 3.86 2.10
CA LEU A 35 -0.44 3.95 0.99
C LEU A 35 -0.30 2.71 0.07
N GLY A 36 -1.41 2.01 -0.11
CA GLY A 36 -1.52 0.91 -1.08
C GLY A 36 -2.21 1.38 -2.36
N SER A 37 -1.71 0.96 -3.52
CA SER A 37 -2.35 1.22 -4.81
C SER A 37 -2.65 -0.10 -5.52
N LEU A 38 -3.86 -0.22 -6.08
CA LEU A 38 -4.27 -1.38 -6.85
C LEU A 38 -4.78 -0.94 -8.24
N GLN A 39 -4.20 -1.50 -9.29
CA GLN A 39 -4.58 -1.19 -10.66
C GLN A 39 -5.85 -1.97 -11.05
N MET A 40 -7.01 -1.33 -10.96
CA MET A 40 -8.30 -1.93 -11.35
C MET A 40 -8.53 -1.91 -12.86
N MET A 41 -8.19 -0.80 -13.53
CA MET A 41 -8.41 -0.60 -14.96
C MET A 41 -7.15 -0.05 -15.61
N LYS A 42 -6.83 -0.45 -16.83
CA LYS A 42 -5.68 0.13 -17.55
C LYS A 42 -5.96 1.61 -17.88
N PRO A 43 -4.94 2.49 -17.86
CA PRO A 43 -5.11 3.88 -18.29
C PRO A 43 -5.63 3.93 -19.73
N ALA A 44 -6.73 4.65 -19.94
CA ALA A 44 -7.27 4.87 -21.28
C ALA A 44 -6.54 6.05 -21.95
N PRO A 45 -6.14 5.93 -23.22
CA PRO A 45 -5.53 7.04 -23.94
C PRO A 45 -6.56 8.15 -24.19
N VAL A 46 -6.14 9.40 -23.99
CA VAL A 46 -6.94 10.59 -24.28
C VAL A 46 -6.55 11.16 -25.65
N TYR A 47 -7.53 11.71 -26.37
CA TYR A 47 -7.34 12.24 -27.72
C TYR A 47 -7.93 13.64 -27.85
N ILE A 48 -7.42 14.39 -28.83
CA ILE A 48 -7.97 15.69 -29.21
C ILE A 48 -9.29 15.46 -29.92
N MET A 49 -10.38 16.00 -29.37
CA MET A 49 -11.70 15.92 -29.98
C MET A 49 -11.86 17.03 -31.04
N THR A 50 -12.44 16.68 -32.18
CA THR A 50 -12.66 17.60 -33.31
C THR A 50 -14.07 17.42 -33.85
N GLN A 51 -14.58 18.42 -34.58
CA GLN A 51 -15.90 18.32 -35.21
C GLN A 51 -15.93 17.15 -36.20
N LYS A 52 -17.05 16.42 -36.20
CA LYS A 52 -17.30 15.34 -37.18
C LYS A 52 -17.19 15.91 -38.60
N GLN A 53 -16.37 15.28 -39.45
CA GLN A 53 -16.06 15.72 -40.82
C GLN A 53 -15.42 17.13 -40.91
N GLY A 54 -14.80 17.63 -39.83
CA GLY A 54 -14.07 18.89 -39.88
C GLY A 54 -12.79 18.82 -40.72
N PRO A 55 -12.41 19.90 -41.43
CA PRO A 55 -11.24 19.92 -42.30
C PRO A 55 -9.92 19.69 -41.55
N TYR A 56 -9.88 19.97 -40.24
CA TYR A 56 -8.66 19.86 -39.43
C TYR A 56 -8.40 18.48 -38.84
N ARG A 57 -9.27 17.47 -39.06
CA ARG A 57 -9.11 16.14 -38.47
C ARG A 57 -7.74 15.54 -38.78
N GLN A 58 -7.33 15.56 -40.05
CA GLN A 58 -6.03 15.00 -40.46
C GLN A 58 -4.87 15.80 -39.89
N PHE A 59 -4.99 17.13 -39.86
CA PHE A 59 -3.96 18.01 -39.31
C PHE A 59 -3.64 17.68 -37.84
N PHE A 60 -4.67 17.51 -37.00
CA PHE A 60 -4.49 17.14 -35.60
C PHE A 60 -3.91 15.73 -35.44
N THR A 61 -4.36 14.76 -36.25
CA THR A 61 -3.82 13.39 -36.22
C THR A 61 -2.33 13.36 -36.54
N TRP A 62 -1.90 13.99 -37.63
CA TRP A 62 -0.49 14.06 -38.02
C TRP A 62 0.36 14.82 -37.00
N SER A 63 -0.17 15.91 -36.45
CA SER A 63 0.51 16.70 -35.42
C SER A 63 0.73 15.88 -34.14
N LEU A 64 -0.28 15.12 -33.71
CA LEU A 64 -0.18 14.27 -32.53
C LEU A 64 0.80 13.10 -32.74
N MET A 65 0.76 12.45 -33.92
CA MET A 65 1.72 11.40 -34.28
C MET A 65 3.14 11.92 -34.21
N ARG A 66 3.41 13.07 -34.84
CA ARG A 66 4.74 13.71 -34.83
C ARG A 66 5.21 14.12 -33.43
N LEU A 67 4.31 14.58 -32.57
CA LEU A 67 4.61 14.87 -31.15
C LEU A 67 4.97 13.60 -30.36
N SER A 68 4.29 12.49 -30.66
CA SER A 68 4.54 11.18 -30.05
C SER A 68 5.87 10.59 -30.51
N GLU A 69 6.13 10.58 -31.82
CA GLU A 69 7.36 10.06 -32.44
C GLU A 69 8.61 10.77 -31.93
N ARG A 70 8.54 12.10 -31.75
CA ARG A 70 9.64 12.90 -31.19
C ARG A 70 9.76 12.80 -29.67
N GLY A 71 8.83 12.12 -29.01
CA GLY A 71 8.82 11.97 -27.55
C GLY A 71 8.38 13.21 -26.77
N HIS A 72 7.92 14.28 -27.43
CA HIS A 72 7.37 15.45 -26.73
C HIS A 72 6.18 15.08 -25.85
N TYR A 73 5.34 14.15 -26.31
CA TYR A 73 4.25 13.59 -25.51
C TYR A 73 4.76 12.94 -24.22
N LYS A 74 5.80 12.10 -24.31
CA LYS A 74 6.39 11.40 -23.16
C LYS A 74 6.96 12.38 -22.14
N VAL A 75 7.67 13.41 -22.60
CA VAL A 75 8.27 14.43 -21.72
C VAL A 75 7.20 15.29 -21.07
N ALA A 76 6.20 15.76 -21.82
CA ALA A 76 5.10 16.55 -21.27
C ALA A 76 4.30 15.75 -20.23
N SER A 77 4.01 14.47 -20.53
CA SER A 77 3.35 13.57 -19.60
C SER A 77 4.18 13.37 -18.34
N ALA A 78 5.47 13.07 -18.43
CA ALA A 78 6.33 12.91 -17.25
C ALA A 78 6.49 14.18 -16.40
N ARG A 79 6.42 15.38 -17.01
CA ARG A 79 6.49 16.66 -16.29
C ARG A 79 5.18 17.02 -15.58
N VAL A 80 4.05 16.70 -16.19
CA VAL A 80 2.71 17.10 -15.68
C VAL A 80 2.09 16.00 -14.83
N GLY A 81 2.11 14.78 -15.33
CA GLY A 81 1.65 13.56 -14.68
C GLY A 81 2.82 12.90 -13.95
N GLY A 82 2.92 13.16 -12.65
CA GLY A 82 3.76 12.33 -11.79
C GLY A 82 3.15 10.95 -11.71
N GLY A 83 3.95 9.90 -11.96
CA GLY A 83 3.59 8.56 -11.52
C GLY A 83 3.38 8.53 -10.00
N MET A 84 2.78 7.46 -9.50
CA MET A 84 2.64 7.27 -8.06
C MET A 84 4.04 7.37 -7.40
N PRO A 85 4.27 8.32 -6.48
CA PRO A 85 5.58 8.49 -5.88
C PRO A 85 5.96 7.24 -5.06
N ALA A 86 7.19 6.77 -5.24
CA ALA A 86 7.70 5.63 -4.48
C ALA A 86 8.03 6.07 -3.04
N CYS A 87 7.72 5.21 -2.07
CA CYS A 87 8.17 5.36 -0.69
C CYS A 87 9.72 5.34 -0.65
N SER A 88 10.33 6.42 -0.17
CA SER A 88 11.79 6.58 -0.15
C SER A 88 12.50 5.56 0.75
N GLY A 89 11.80 4.93 1.69
CA GLY A 89 12.37 3.97 2.65
C GLY A 89 13.35 4.56 3.67
N ARG A 90 13.57 5.89 3.65
CA ARG A 90 14.48 6.61 4.55
C ARG A 90 13.96 6.67 5.98
N THR A 91 12.65 6.73 6.15
CA THR A 91 12.03 6.71 7.47
C THR A 91 12.05 5.27 7.99
N PRO A 92 12.70 4.99 9.14
CA PRO A 92 12.70 3.65 9.70
C PRO A 92 11.25 3.26 9.98
N ARG A 93 10.78 2.18 9.34
CA ARG A 93 9.50 1.57 9.71
C ARG A 93 9.69 1.02 11.11
N ALA A 94 9.03 1.62 12.09
CA ALA A 94 8.93 1.01 13.40
C ALA A 94 8.39 -0.42 13.18
N LEU A 95 9.17 -1.43 13.56
CA LEU A 95 8.72 -2.80 13.57
C LEU A 95 7.52 -2.82 14.50
N ALA A 96 6.32 -2.89 13.92
CA ALA A 96 5.11 -3.02 14.71
C ALA A 96 5.31 -4.26 15.60
N LEU A 97 5.03 -4.14 16.90
CA LEU A 97 5.05 -5.28 17.82
C LEU A 97 4.28 -6.50 17.28
N GLY A 98 3.32 -6.27 16.37
CA GLY A 98 2.63 -7.30 15.61
C GLY A 98 3.54 -8.29 14.87
N GLN A 99 4.73 -7.89 14.40
CA GLN A 99 5.68 -8.83 13.78
C GLN A 99 6.36 -9.75 14.81
N ALA A 100 6.51 -9.28 16.05
CA ALA A 100 7.05 -10.07 17.17
C ALA A 100 5.95 -10.79 17.97
N ALA A 101 4.67 -10.52 17.70
CA ALA A 101 3.52 -11.17 18.32
C ALA A 101 3.59 -12.72 18.35
N PRO A 102 4.01 -13.44 17.29
CA PRO A 102 4.09 -14.90 17.36
C PRO A 102 5.14 -15.39 18.38
N ALA A 103 6.25 -14.68 18.55
CA ALA A 103 7.26 -15.03 19.54
C ALA A 103 6.72 -14.87 20.97
N PHE A 104 6.04 -13.76 21.25
CA PHE A 104 5.40 -13.56 22.55
C PHE A 104 4.28 -14.56 22.83
N ALA A 105 3.49 -14.91 21.82
CA ALA A 105 2.46 -15.94 21.94
C ALA A 105 3.07 -17.30 22.33
N LEU A 106 4.14 -17.72 21.65
CA LEU A 106 4.85 -18.97 21.98
C LEU A 106 5.42 -18.94 23.41
N PHE A 107 6.03 -17.83 23.82
CA PHE A 107 6.52 -17.70 25.20
C PHE A 107 5.39 -17.84 26.23
N THR A 108 4.25 -17.21 25.99
CA THR A 108 3.10 -17.34 26.90
C THR A 108 2.59 -18.78 26.98
N GLN A 109 2.56 -19.50 25.86
CA GLN A 109 2.15 -20.91 25.83
C GLN A 109 3.12 -21.80 26.60
N LEU A 110 4.42 -21.57 26.47
CA LEU A 110 5.45 -22.33 27.20
C LEU A 110 5.39 -22.09 28.71
N ILE A 111 5.13 -20.86 29.14
CA ILE A 111 4.95 -20.53 30.56
C ILE A 111 3.70 -21.21 31.12
N VAL A 112 2.59 -21.24 30.36
CA VAL A 112 1.38 -21.95 30.79
C VAL A 112 1.64 -23.45 30.89
N LEU A 113 2.31 -24.05 29.90
CA LEU A 113 2.66 -25.47 29.92
C LEU A 113 3.57 -25.84 31.10
N SER A 114 4.57 -25.02 31.42
CA SER A 114 5.46 -25.30 32.55
C SER A 114 4.73 -25.23 33.90
N LEU A 115 3.84 -24.25 34.08
CA LEU A 115 3.01 -24.15 35.27
C LEU A 115 2.04 -25.33 35.41
N LEU A 116 1.49 -25.83 34.30
CA LEU A 116 0.62 -27.02 34.31
C LEU A 116 1.39 -28.29 34.72
N ILE A 117 2.61 -28.48 34.21
CA ILE A 117 3.46 -29.61 34.59
C ILE A 117 3.81 -29.54 36.09
N LEU A 118 4.23 -28.38 36.58
CA LEU A 118 4.53 -28.16 38.00
C LEU A 118 3.31 -28.48 38.88
N MET A 119 2.11 -28.02 38.49
CA MET A 119 0.87 -28.31 39.22
C MET A 119 0.56 -29.82 39.26
N MET A 120 0.78 -30.52 38.15
CA MET A 120 0.58 -31.98 38.08
C MET A 120 1.57 -32.72 38.98
N GLU A 121 2.84 -32.30 39.01
CA GLU A 121 3.86 -32.88 39.90
C GLU A 121 3.51 -32.71 41.37
N ILE A 122 3.10 -31.50 41.78
CA ILE A 122 2.69 -31.21 43.16
C ILE A 122 1.49 -32.07 43.55
N LEU A 123 0.47 -32.17 42.69
CA LEU A 123 -0.70 -33.01 42.95
C LEU A 123 -0.30 -34.49 43.08
N TRP A 124 0.54 -34.99 42.16
CA TRP A 124 1.00 -36.37 42.18
C TRP A 124 1.78 -36.71 43.46
N HIS A 125 2.70 -35.84 43.87
CA HIS A 125 3.46 -36.02 45.12
C HIS A 125 2.55 -36.06 46.34
N ARG A 126 1.59 -35.14 46.44
CA ARG A 126 0.65 -35.11 47.56
C ARG A 126 -0.25 -36.35 47.62
N PHE A 127 -0.70 -36.86 46.46
CA PHE A 127 -1.45 -38.11 46.40
C PHE A 127 -0.61 -39.33 46.82
N LEU A 128 0.67 -39.36 46.44
CA LEU A 128 1.56 -40.46 46.81
C LEU A 128 1.86 -40.47 48.32
N GLU A 129 2.05 -39.30 48.92
CA GLU A 129 2.23 -39.15 50.37
C GLU A 129 0.96 -39.55 51.14
N ALA A 130 -0.22 -39.10 50.68
CA ALA A 130 -1.50 -39.47 51.29
C ALA A 130 -1.82 -40.98 51.19
N LYS A 131 -1.20 -41.70 50.26
CA LYS A 131 -1.36 -43.16 50.09
C LYS A 131 -0.32 -43.97 50.88
N ARG A 132 0.76 -43.35 51.35
CA ARG A 132 1.87 -44.00 52.05
C ARG A 132 1.74 -43.92 53.59
N GLY A 133 0.95 -42.96 54.11
CA GLY A 133 0.50 -42.94 55.51
C GLY A 133 -0.82 -43.68 55.68
#